data_AF-A0A956JDM8-F1
#
_entry.id   AF-A0A956JDM8-F1
#
_cell.length_a   1.000
_cell.length_b   1.000
_cell.length_c   1.000
_cell.angle_alpha   90.00
_cell.angle_beta   90.00
_cell.angle_gamma   90.00
#
_symmetry.space_group_name_H-M   'P 1'
#
loop_
_entity.id
_entity.type
_entity.pdbx_description
1 polymer ?
#
loop_
_entity_poly.entity_id
_entity_poly.type
_entity_poly.pdbx_seq_one_letter_code
_entity_poly.pdbx_strand_id
1 'polypeptide(L)'
;GGDAPSDSAAGGAVAASPDAVRSCPQSLSGKDTVDRVIAKACGVVPVTGNYSVEGATLTLEAGASLAFAEGAKMTVGRAEPAKLIVQGTSADPVTLTTSADRVPGVWKGVVLGDKASRSSLEGLVIEHAGDDQAALQVEAQDVTIAGCTVRGAKGLGIEIAREGSVTMVGSTLEKVGPVAMRVTPRAAGGVQPGNVFPADSRVQIVNGRVDADTTWAAIGTPWLLTGRVQVHGEAGQRATLTLGAGAELRFDGDGTIEVGYYEQGGLVAEGSTSAPIVLAAHERQEPGGWAGLKIHGKGEARFAHVRFVNGGRKDKEGVLLIDDAARVSLTDSTFQDDAVGVVVRGKKAELEAFDRVTFAGTPVALRGAARVLGALGGDNHYEGEPVIVAESDKIDADSTWRTQVGAKVQLDGRLQISGGRLVIEAGYVVAVEDGGEVQVGYYDVAGLELRGTAEEPIEFVGQRDEPGTWGGLVFYAKAKGNVLDNVVLRNVGGQAGVRVDGEAELQVDTLRCANCSTPTLKWTCKGTVEHTGVEAAEGTPAALEAPECK
;
A
#
# COMPACT_ATOMS: atom_id res chain seq x y z
N GLY A 1 36.00 9.53 30.10
CA GLY A 1 36.30 8.43 29.18
C GLY A 1 34.99 7.87 28.68
N GLY A 2 34.80 7.65 27.39
CA GLY A 2 35.54 8.08 26.22
C GLY A 2 34.51 8.17 25.10
N ASP A 3 34.49 9.29 24.38
CA ASP A 3 33.69 9.46 23.18
C ASP A 3 34.23 8.54 22.08
N ALA A 4 33.37 7.71 21.51
CA ALA A 4 33.65 6.96 20.30
C ALA A 4 33.05 7.72 19.11
N PRO A 5 33.82 8.08 18.07
CA PRO A 5 33.27 8.73 16.90
C PRO A 5 32.54 7.72 16.01
N SER A 6 31.41 8.16 15.47
CA SER A 6 30.71 7.54 14.37
C SER A 6 31.50 7.75 13.07
N ASP A 7 32.12 6.70 12.54
CA ASP A 7 32.72 6.74 11.20
C ASP A 7 31.62 6.61 10.14
N SER A 8 31.11 7.76 9.66
CA SER A 8 30.48 7.84 8.36
C SER A 8 31.58 7.80 7.29
N ALA A 9 31.84 6.63 6.71
CA ALA A 9 32.75 6.50 5.57
C ALA A 9 32.09 7.05 4.31
N ALA A 10 32.19 8.36 4.10
CA ALA A 10 31.99 8.98 2.80
C ALA A 10 32.98 8.37 1.79
N GLY A 11 32.50 8.02 0.61
CA GLY A 11 33.28 7.44 -0.48
C GLY A 11 34.46 8.33 -0.88
N GLY A 12 35.66 8.00 -0.38
CA GLY A 12 36.90 8.55 -0.92
C GLY A 12 37.12 8.04 -2.33
N ALA A 13 37.50 8.93 -3.25
CA ALA A 13 37.93 8.57 -4.59
C ALA A 13 39.00 7.48 -4.50
N VAL A 14 38.65 6.26 -4.91
CA VAL A 14 39.55 5.11 -4.83
C VAL A 14 40.57 5.25 -5.96
N ALA A 15 41.75 5.76 -5.61
CA ALA A 15 42.89 5.78 -6.51
C ALA A 15 43.27 4.35 -6.91
N ALA A 16 43.62 4.14 -8.18
CA ALA A 16 44.09 2.85 -8.67
C ALA A 16 45.35 2.40 -7.89
N SER A 17 45.49 1.09 -7.70
CA SER A 17 46.67 0.49 -7.06
C SER A 17 47.97 0.99 -7.75
N PRO A 18 49.01 1.39 -7.00
CA PRO A 18 50.27 1.84 -7.60
C PRO A 18 50.91 0.75 -8.48
N ASP A 19 50.72 -0.52 -8.12
CA ASP A 19 51.28 -1.69 -8.81
C ASP A 19 50.44 -2.18 -10.00
N ALA A 20 49.37 -1.47 -10.35
CA ALA A 20 48.50 -1.87 -11.46
C ALA A 20 49.23 -1.83 -12.82
N VAL A 21 48.97 -2.82 -13.65
CA VAL A 21 49.47 -2.90 -15.03
C VAL A 21 48.82 -1.79 -15.87
N ARG A 22 49.66 -0.88 -16.39
CA ARG A 22 49.23 0.28 -17.21
C ARG A 22 49.59 0.15 -18.70
N SER A 23 50.25 -0.95 -19.09
CA SER A 23 50.55 -1.20 -20.49
C SER A 23 49.27 -1.50 -21.26
N CYS A 24 49.13 -0.92 -22.44
CA CYS A 24 47.95 -1.09 -23.26
C CYS A 24 47.85 -2.52 -23.81
N PRO A 25 46.81 -3.29 -23.46
CA PRO A 25 46.63 -4.63 -23.97
C PRO A 25 46.29 -4.58 -25.47
N GLN A 26 46.84 -5.52 -26.25
CA GLN A 26 46.48 -5.65 -27.67
C GLN A 26 45.05 -6.17 -27.85
N SER A 27 44.60 -7.04 -26.93
CA SER A 27 43.22 -7.50 -26.80
C SER A 27 42.97 -8.02 -25.38
N LEU A 28 41.69 -8.16 -25.02
CA LEU A 28 41.25 -8.77 -23.77
C LEU A 28 40.41 -10.02 -24.06
N SER A 29 40.67 -11.09 -23.30
CA SER A 29 39.86 -12.32 -23.26
C SER A 29 40.30 -13.18 -22.09
N GLY A 30 39.49 -14.18 -21.72
CA GLY A 30 39.82 -15.11 -20.63
C GLY A 30 39.79 -14.43 -19.25
N LYS A 31 40.53 -15.03 -18.31
CA LYS A 31 40.59 -14.57 -16.91
C LYS A 31 41.75 -13.58 -16.72
N ASP A 32 41.45 -12.40 -16.21
CA ASP A 32 42.41 -11.41 -15.72
C ASP A 32 42.45 -11.46 -14.20
N THR A 33 43.65 -11.61 -13.65
CA THR A 33 43.89 -11.73 -12.21
C THR A 33 44.90 -10.72 -11.71
N VAL A 34 45.18 -9.69 -12.50
CA VAL A 34 46.08 -8.61 -12.12
C VAL A 34 45.34 -7.29 -12.15
N ASP A 35 45.68 -6.40 -11.22
CA ASP A 35 45.18 -5.03 -11.24
C ASP A 35 45.60 -4.36 -12.57
N ARG A 36 44.65 -3.77 -13.27
CA ARG A 36 44.86 -3.17 -14.59
C ARG A 36 44.24 -1.79 -14.66
N VAL A 37 44.96 -0.87 -15.30
CA VAL A 37 44.44 0.45 -15.70
C VAL A 37 44.44 0.54 -17.22
N ILE A 38 43.30 0.89 -17.80
CA ILE A 38 43.16 1.19 -19.23
C ILE A 38 42.82 2.66 -19.36
N ALA A 39 43.72 3.41 -20.00
CA ALA A 39 43.59 4.84 -20.23
C ALA A 39 43.17 5.14 -21.68
N LYS A 40 42.69 6.37 -21.94
CA LYS A 40 42.39 6.88 -23.29
C LYS A 40 43.53 6.68 -24.30
N ALA A 41 44.78 6.75 -23.83
CA ALA A 41 45.97 6.56 -24.68
C ALA A 41 46.08 5.15 -25.29
N CYS A 42 45.37 4.16 -24.75
CA CYS A 42 45.32 2.81 -25.30
C CYS A 42 44.45 2.69 -26.56
N GLY A 43 43.73 3.75 -26.95
CA GLY A 43 42.77 3.71 -28.04
C GLY A 43 41.62 2.75 -27.73
N VAL A 44 41.06 2.15 -28.78
CA VAL A 44 40.00 1.15 -28.65
C VAL A 44 40.62 -0.23 -28.43
N VAL A 45 40.45 -0.79 -27.24
CA VAL A 45 40.95 -2.12 -26.90
C VAL A 45 39.91 -3.18 -27.31
N PRO A 46 40.25 -4.12 -28.21
CA PRO A 46 39.32 -5.16 -28.62
C PRO A 46 39.16 -6.22 -27.52
N VAL A 47 37.92 -6.64 -27.26
CA VAL A 47 37.57 -7.76 -26.38
C VAL A 47 37.10 -8.92 -27.26
N THR A 48 38.00 -9.86 -27.54
CA THR A 48 37.83 -10.87 -28.60
C THR A 48 37.07 -12.12 -28.15
N GLY A 49 36.62 -12.17 -26.90
CA GLY A 49 35.85 -13.27 -26.33
C GLY A 49 35.34 -12.92 -24.93
N ASN A 50 34.86 -13.89 -24.17
CA ASN A 50 34.49 -13.65 -22.78
C ASN A 50 35.71 -13.20 -21.97
N TYR A 51 35.52 -12.14 -21.18
CA TYR A 51 36.56 -11.54 -20.36
C TYR A 51 36.09 -11.49 -18.91
N SER A 52 36.85 -12.07 -17.99
CA SER A 52 36.51 -12.12 -16.57
C SER A 52 37.62 -11.52 -15.71
N VAL A 53 37.29 -10.60 -14.80
CA VAL A 53 38.22 -10.06 -13.80
C VAL A 53 37.94 -10.73 -12.46
N GLU A 54 38.95 -11.36 -11.88
CA GLU A 54 38.83 -12.21 -10.70
C GLU A 54 40.06 -12.02 -9.80
N GLY A 55 39.86 -11.68 -8.52
CA GLY A 55 40.97 -11.45 -7.59
C GLY A 55 41.70 -10.12 -7.81
N ALA A 56 41.14 -9.22 -8.63
CA ALA A 56 41.81 -8.03 -9.13
C ALA A 56 40.85 -6.85 -9.37
N THR A 57 41.42 -5.66 -9.58
CA THR A 57 40.71 -4.42 -9.92
C THR A 57 40.99 -4.02 -11.37
N LEU A 58 39.93 -3.86 -12.16
CA LEU A 58 40.01 -3.20 -13.45
C LEU A 58 39.58 -1.74 -13.31
N THR A 59 40.49 -0.83 -13.65
CA THR A 59 40.23 0.61 -13.70
C THR A 59 40.19 1.08 -15.15
N LEU A 60 39.09 1.73 -15.54
CA LEU A 60 38.93 2.40 -16.84
C LEU A 60 38.93 3.91 -16.60
N GLU A 61 40.00 4.58 -17.03
CA GLU A 61 40.12 6.04 -16.88
C GLU A 61 39.30 6.79 -17.96
N ALA A 62 39.05 8.07 -17.74
CA ALA A 62 38.31 8.94 -18.67
C ALA A 62 38.77 8.77 -20.12
N GLY A 63 37.80 8.52 -21.01
CA GLY A 63 38.03 8.29 -22.44
C GLY A 63 38.55 6.90 -22.84
N ALA A 64 38.70 5.96 -21.90
CA ALA A 64 38.99 4.57 -22.24
C ALA A 64 37.84 3.94 -23.06
N SER A 65 38.17 3.04 -24.00
CA SER A 65 37.18 2.37 -24.85
C SER A 65 37.48 0.90 -25.04
N LEU A 66 36.46 0.05 -24.83
CA LEU A 66 36.51 -1.38 -25.09
C LEU A 66 35.50 -1.76 -26.19
N ALA A 67 35.93 -2.55 -27.17
CA ALA A 67 35.08 -3.01 -28.28
C ALA A 67 34.91 -4.54 -28.25
N PHE A 68 33.71 -5.01 -27.94
CA PHE A 68 33.37 -6.41 -27.73
C PHE A 68 32.98 -7.12 -29.03
N ALA A 69 33.60 -8.28 -29.27
CA ALA A 69 33.20 -9.19 -30.34
C ALA A 69 31.76 -9.71 -30.13
N GLU A 70 31.14 -10.20 -31.20
CA GLU A 70 29.80 -10.79 -31.14
C GLU A 70 29.72 -11.90 -30.08
N GLY A 71 28.70 -11.84 -29.23
CA GLY A 71 28.45 -12.79 -28.14
C GLY A 71 29.44 -12.72 -26.97
N ALA A 72 30.42 -11.81 -26.99
CA ALA A 72 31.34 -11.60 -25.88
C ALA A 72 30.62 -11.04 -24.64
N LYS A 73 31.17 -11.35 -23.46
CA LYS A 73 30.66 -10.91 -22.16
C LYS A 73 31.80 -10.44 -21.27
N MET A 74 31.56 -9.39 -20.50
CA MET A 74 32.43 -9.02 -19.38
C MET A 74 31.84 -9.52 -18.07
N THR A 75 32.66 -10.11 -17.21
CA THR A 75 32.26 -10.51 -15.85
C THR A 75 33.31 -10.05 -14.86
N VAL A 76 32.88 -9.47 -13.74
CA VAL A 76 33.78 -9.02 -12.68
C VAL A 76 33.32 -9.68 -11.40
N GLY A 77 34.24 -10.31 -10.67
CA GLY A 77 34.01 -10.77 -9.31
C GLY A 77 32.95 -11.85 -9.18
N ARG A 78 33.08 -12.94 -9.95
CA ARG A 78 32.17 -14.10 -9.87
C ARG A 78 32.81 -15.25 -9.07
N ALA A 79 34.08 -15.54 -9.29
CA ALA A 79 34.80 -16.59 -8.58
C ALA A 79 35.55 -16.06 -7.36
N GLU A 80 36.16 -14.88 -7.48
CA GLU A 80 37.04 -14.26 -6.49
C GLU A 80 36.66 -12.77 -6.31
N PRO A 81 36.95 -12.15 -5.16
CA PRO A 81 36.72 -10.72 -4.97
C PRO A 81 37.41 -9.90 -6.08
N ALA A 82 36.65 -9.03 -6.75
CA ALA A 82 37.18 -8.17 -7.80
C ALA A 82 36.47 -6.82 -7.78
N LYS A 83 36.97 -5.83 -8.51
CA LYS A 83 36.31 -4.53 -8.65
C LYS A 83 36.38 -3.99 -10.06
N LEU A 84 35.32 -3.32 -10.48
CA LEU A 84 35.32 -2.44 -11.63
C LEU A 84 35.27 -1.00 -11.15
N ILE A 85 36.26 -0.21 -11.55
CA ILE A 85 36.31 1.23 -11.29
C ILE A 85 36.29 1.93 -12.65
N VAL A 86 35.26 2.73 -12.91
CA VAL A 86 35.15 3.55 -14.13
C VAL A 86 35.17 5.01 -13.74
N GLN A 87 36.07 5.78 -14.35
CA GLN A 87 36.30 7.19 -14.07
C GLN A 87 36.04 8.03 -15.33
N GLY A 88 34.90 7.80 -15.97
CA GLY A 88 34.45 8.59 -17.11
C GLY A 88 34.00 9.98 -16.69
N THR A 89 34.02 10.92 -17.62
CA THR A 89 33.47 12.27 -17.43
C THR A 89 32.50 12.60 -18.56
N SER A 90 31.73 13.68 -18.44
CA SER A 90 30.85 14.14 -19.53
C SER A 90 31.64 14.58 -20.77
N ALA A 91 32.87 15.05 -20.62
CA ALA A 91 33.75 15.42 -21.73
C ALA A 91 34.45 14.19 -22.35
N ASP A 92 34.85 13.24 -21.51
CA ASP A 92 35.58 12.03 -21.89
C ASP A 92 34.95 10.80 -21.21
N PRO A 93 33.81 10.31 -21.70
CA PRO A 93 33.16 9.13 -21.13
C PRO A 93 33.96 7.86 -21.41
N VAL A 94 33.82 6.86 -20.54
CA VAL A 94 34.32 5.51 -20.83
C VAL A 94 33.29 4.78 -21.68
N THR A 95 33.70 4.18 -22.80
CA THR A 95 32.77 3.55 -23.75
C THR A 95 32.98 2.05 -23.86
N LEU A 96 31.94 1.27 -23.58
CA LEU A 96 31.85 -0.17 -23.84
C LEU A 96 30.88 -0.38 -25.01
N THR A 97 31.40 -0.82 -26.15
CA THR A 97 30.64 -0.94 -27.38
C THR A 97 31.00 -2.23 -28.12
N THR A 98 30.41 -2.48 -29.28
CA THR A 98 30.74 -3.64 -30.11
C THR A 98 31.88 -3.35 -31.09
N SER A 99 32.68 -4.36 -31.41
CA SER A 99 33.60 -4.35 -32.56
C SER A 99 32.93 -4.86 -33.86
N ALA A 100 31.66 -5.25 -33.81
CA ALA A 100 30.86 -5.76 -34.91
C ALA A 100 29.78 -4.75 -35.35
N ASP A 101 28.75 -5.22 -36.06
CA ASP A 101 27.62 -4.39 -36.44
C ASP A 101 26.87 -3.87 -35.20
N ARG A 102 26.49 -2.60 -35.24
CA ARG A 102 25.84 -1.88 -34.13
C ARG A 102 24.36 -2.24 -34.01
N VAL A 103 24.09 -3.50 -33.70
CA VAL A 103 22.76 -4.07 -33.52
C VAL A 103 22.52 -4.34 -32.03
N PRO A 104 21.33 -3.99 -31.48
CA PRO A 104 20.98 -4.30 -30.09
C PRO A 104 21.19 -5.78 -29.74
N GLY A 105 21.95 -6.05 -28.68
CA GLY A 105 22.21 -7.40 -28.17
C GLY A 105 23.27 -8.19 -28.93
N VAL A 106 24.09 -7.53 -29.76
CA VAL A 106 25.20 -8.19 -30.47
C VAL A 106 26.25 -8.74 -29.51
N TRP A 107 26.37 -8.19 -28.31
CA TRP A 107 27.21 -8.71 -27.22
C TRP A 107 26.42 -8.72 -25.90
N LYS A 108 26.86 -9.56 -24.96
CA LYS A 108 26.05 -9.97 -23.80
C LYS A 108 26.01 -8.95 -22.65
N GLY A 109 26.80 -7.88 -22.72
CA GLY A 109 26.87 -6.89 -21.66
C GLY A 109 27.88 -7.21 -20.55
N VAL A 110 27.70 -6.51 -19.43
CA VAL A 110 28.57 -6.54 -18.26
C VAL A 110 27.84 -7.16 -17.08
N VAL A 111 28.49 -8.10 -16.40
CA VAL A 111 28.00 -8.69 -15.15
C VAL A 111 28.95 -8.37 -14.01
N LEU A 112 28.49 -7.60 -13.03
CA LEU A 112 29.13 -7.48 -11.72
C LEU A 112 28.59 -8.60 -10.84
N GLY A 113 29.38 -9.65 -10.64
CA GLY A 113 29.03 -10.79 -9.80
C GLY A 113 28.95 -10.42 -8.31
N ASP A 114 28.47 -11.36 -7.50
CA ASP A 114 28.26 -11.19 -6.06
C ASP A 114 29.53 -10.81 -5.26
N LYS A 115 30.72 -11.03 -5.82
CA LYS A 115 32.01 -10.64 -5.22
C LYS A 115 32.62 -9.37 -5.81
N ALA A 116 31.84 -8.60 -6.59
CA ALA A 116 32.25 -7.33 -7.18
C ALA A 116 31.89 -6.10 -6.32
N SER A 117 31.64 -6.29 -5.02
CA SER A 117 31.09 -5.25 -4.15
C SER A 117 31.99 -4.01 -4.05
N ARG A 118 31.38 -2.83 -3.94
CA ARG A 118 32.06 -1.52 -3.97
C ARG A 118 32.73 -1.20 -5.31
N SER A 119 32.23 -1.77 -6.40
CA SER A 119 32.53 -1.27 -7.75
C SER A 119 31.90 0.11 -7.94
N SER A 120 32.54 0.99 -8.70
CA SER A 120 32.07 2.36 -8.93
C SER A 120 32.11 2.67 -10.42
N LEU A 121 30.96 3.04 -10.97
CA LEU A 121 30.78 3.34 -12.38
C LEU A 121 30.41 4.81 -12.52
N GLU A 122 31.35 5.65 -12.96
CA GLU A 122 31.12 7.05 -13.26
C GLU A 122 31.32 7.33 -14.75
N GLY A 123 30.37 8.01 -15.40
CA GLY A 123 30.49 8.43 -16.80
C GLY A 123 30.68 7.27 -17.79
N LEU A 124 30.11 6.10 -17.51
CA LEU A 124 30.17 4.91 -18.35
C LEU A 124 29.09 4.95 -19.43
N VAL A 125 29.44 4.64 -20.68
CA VAL A 125 28.50 4.45 -21.79
C VAL A 125 28.54 2.97 -22.22
N ILE A 126 27.40 2.28 -22.15
CA ILE A 126 27.22 0.91 -22.64
C ILE A 126 26.30 0.94 -23.87
N GLU A 127 26.77 0.40 -24.99
CA GLU A 127 26.04 0.44 -26.26
C GLU A 127 25.77 -0.95 -26.83
N HIS A 128 24.58 -1.13 -27.42
CA HIS A 128 24.25 -2.31 -28.25
C HIS A 128 24.40 -3.66 -27.54
N ALA A 129 24.30 -3.65 -26.21
CA ALA A 129 24.52 -4.79 -25.34
C ALA A 129 23.20 -5.45 -24.88
N GLY A 130 23.33 -6.54 -24.14
CA GLY A 130 22.20 -7.22 -23.49
C GLY A 130 21.43 -8.08 -24.50
N ASP A 131 21.57 -9.39 -24.38
CA ASP A 131 20.86 -10.37 -25.19
C ASP A 131 19.51 -10.74 -24.55
N ASP A 132 19.41 -11.91 -23.93
CA ASP A 132 18.31 -12.28 -23.04
C ASP A 132 18.62 -11.85 -21.58
N GLN A 133 19.80 -11.29 -21.33
CA GLN A 133 20.21 -10.65 -20.07
C GLN A 133 20.27 -9.11 -20.23
N ALA A 134 20.33 -8.40 -19.10
CA ALA A 134 20.51 -6.96 -19.11
C ALA A 134 21.86 -6.53 -19.70
N ALA A 135 21.92 -5.34 -20.30
CA ALA A 135 23.19 -4.74 -20.74
C ALA A 135 24.18 -4.53 -19.58
N LEU A 136 23.67 -4.20 -18.39
CA LEU A 136 24.41 -4.21 -17.13
C LEU A 136 23.63 -5.00 -16.06
N GLN A 137 24.21 -6.08 -15.58
CA GLN A 137 23.67 -6.87 -14.48
C GLN A 137 24.55 -6.69 -13.23
N VAL A 138 23.94 -6.40 -12.10
CA VAL A 138 24.61 -6.19 -10.81
C VAL A 138 24.03 -7.17 -9.79
N GLU A 139 24.87 -8.12 -9.38
CA GLU A 139 24.62 -9.04 -8.26
C GLU A 139 25.40 -8.62 -7.00
N ALA A 140 26.30 -7.64 -7.14
CA ALA A 140 27.20 -7.15 -6.09
C ALA A 140 26.56 -6.05 -5.22
N GLN A 141 27.08 -5.90 -4.01
CA GLN A 141 26.62 -4.90 -3.05
C GLN A 141 27.42 -3.60 -3.13
N ASP A 142 26.79 -2.50 -2.71
CA ASP A 142 27.37 -1.17 -2.57
C ASP A 142 27.98 -0.63 -3.88
N VAL A 143 27.32 -0.87 -5.01
CA VAL A 143 27.77 -0.40 -6.33
C VAL A 143 27.25 1.02 -6.60
N THR A 144 28.13 1.92 -7.03
CA THR A 144 27.72 3.27 -7.46
C THR A 144 27.58 3.32 -8.98
N ILE A 145 26.48 3.92 -9.47
CA ILE A 145 26.23 4.17 -10.89
C ILE A 145 25.88 5.65 -11.05
N ALA A 146 26.84 6.46 -11.50
CA ALA A 146 26.71 7.91 -11.55
C ALA A 146 26.97 8.44 -12.97
N GLY A 147 26.01 9.18 -13.53
CA GLY A 147 26.18 9.81 -14.85
C GLY A 147 26.38 8.81 -15.99
N CYS A 148 25.91 7.57 -15.85
CA CYS A 148 26.10 6.51 -16.85
C CYS A 148 25.01 6.57 -17.92
N THR A 149 25.31 6.06 -19.11
CA THR A 149 24.36 5.90 -20.22
C THR A 149 24.30 4.45 -20.67
N VAL A 150 23.10 3.87 -20.74
CA VAL A 150 22.86 2.59 -21.42
C VAL A 150 21.97 2.84 -22.63
N ARG A 151 22.45 2.49 -23.83
CA ARG A 151 21.72 2.77 -25.07
C ARG A 151 21.70 1.63 -26.07
N GLY A 152 20.53 1.46 -26.70
CA GLY A 152 20.33 0.46 -27.74
C GLY A 152 20.46 -0.98 -27.21
N ALA A 153 20.05 -1.23 -25.97
CA ALA A 153 20.00 -2.59 -25.44
C ALA A 153 18.85 -3.37 -26.11
N LYS A 154 19.01 -4.68 -26.35
CA LYS A 154 17.96 -5.49 -27.01
C LYS A 154 16.66 -5.54 -26.20
N GLY A 155 16.79 -5.61 -24.89
CA GLY A 155 15.68 -5.68 -23.94
C GLY A 155 15.99 -4.85 -22.70
N LEU A 156 16.37 -5.50 -21.61
CA LEU A 156 16.60 -4.86 -20.33
C LEU A 156 17.90 -4.04 -20.32
N GLY A 157 17.84 -2.78 -19.89
CA GLY A 157 19.02 -1.93 -19.77
C GLY A 157 19.87 -2.33 -18.57
N ILE A 158 19.30 -2.21 -17.37
CA ILE A 158 20.00 -2.50 -16.10
C ILE A 158 19.18 -3.48 -15.26
N GLU A 159 19.85 -4.46 -14.66
CA GLU A 159 19.25 -5.37 -13.69
C GLU A 159 20.06 -5.38 -12.39
N ILE A 160 19.40 -5.08 -11.27
CA ILE A 160 19.95 -5.29 -9.93
C ILE A 160 19.28 -6.52 -9.35
N ALA A 161 20.03 -7.62 -9.27
CA ALA A 161 19.52 -8.94 -8.94
C ALA A 161 20.13 -9.47 -7.65
N ARG A 162 19.51 -10.53 -7.10
CA ARG A 162 19.97 -11.20 -5.88
C ARG A 162 20.09 -10.19 -4.73
N GLU A 163 21.19 -10.22 -4.01
CA GLU A 163 21.50 -9.30 -2.90
C GLU A 163 22.13 -7.99 -3.37
N GLY A 164 22.15 -7.73 -4.68
CA GLY A 164 22.76 -6.54 -5.24
C GLY A 164 22.15 -5.26 -4.68
N SER A 165 23.00 -4.28 -4.37
CA SER A 165 22.59 -2.97 -3.90
C SER A 165 23.34 -1.88 -4.64
N VAL A 166 22.64 -0.79 -4.95
CA VAL A 166 23.17 0.31 -5.74
C VAL A 166 22.89 1.66 -5.12
N THR A 167 23.69 2.66 -5.51
CA THR A 167 23.27 4.06 -5.54
C THR A 167 23.37 4.52 -6.99
N MET A 168 22.22 4.80 -7.61
CA MET A 168 22.13 5.21 -9.03
C MET A 168 21.61 6.63 -9.16
N VAL A 169 22.41 7.52 -9.74
CA VAL A 169 22.11 8.95 -9.86
C VAL A 169 22.51 9.51 -11.23
N GLY A 170 21.69 10.41 -11.78
CA GLY A 170 21.98 11.17 -12.99
C GLY A 170 22.28 10.32 -14.23
N SER A 171 21.83 9.07 -14.26
CA SER A 171 22.09 8.13 -15.35
C SER A 171 20.94 8.13 -16.35
N THR A 172 21.23 7.81 -17.61
CA THR A 172 20.29 7.83 -18.73
C THR A 172 20.15 6.45 -19.37
N LEU A 173 18.91 6.00 -19.53
CA LEU A 173 18.56 4.82 -20.32
C LEU A 173 17.80 5.29 -21.56
N GLU A 174 18.25 4.90 -22.75
CA GLU A 174 17.60 5.28 -24.01
C GLU A 174 17.55 4.11 -25.00
N LYS A 175 16.47 4.02 -25.80
CA LYS A 175 16.29 2.95 -26.79
C LYS A 175 16.49 1.55 -26.18
N VAL A 176 15.91 1.33 -25.01
CA VAL A 176 15.85 0.03 -24.32
C VAL A 176 14.42 -0.51 -24.41
N GLY A 177 14.23 -1.75 -23.97
CA GLY A 177 12.92 -2.39 -23.88
C GLY A 177 11.97 -1.65 -22.92
N PRO A 178 10.68 -2.02 -22.96
CA PRO A 178 9.64 -1.29 -22.23
C PRO A 178 9.75 -1.46 -20.70
N VAL A 179 10.46 -2.50 -20.24
CA VAL A 179 11.07 -2.54 -18.90
C VAL A 179 12.52 -2.09 -19.05
N ALA A 180 12.80 -0.86 -18.63
CA ALA A 180 14.12 -0.25 -18.79
C ALA A 180 15.10 -0.76 -17.74
N MET A 181 14.62 -0.96 -16.52
CA MET A 181 15.39 -1.46 -15.39
C MET A 181 14.59 -2.47 -14.58
N ARG A 182 15.27 -3.42 -13.96
CA ARG A 182 14.69 -4.37 -13.02
C ARG A 182 15.47 -4.35 -11.72
N VAL A 183 14.78 -4.35 -10.60
CA VAL A 183 15.36 -4.29 -9.26
C VAL A 183 14.65 -5.22 -8.29
N THR A 184 15.37 -5.65 -7.26
CA THR A 184 14.74 -6.21 -6.07
C THR A 184 14.09 -5.10 -5.22
N PRO A 185 13.14 -5.43 -4.33
CA PRO A 185 12.53 -4.45 -3.42
C PRO A 185 13.54 -3.68 -2.57
N ARG A 186 14.63 -4.35 -2.15
CA ARG A 186 15.75 -3.75 -1.41
C ARG A 186 16.53 -2.77 -2.29
N ALA A 187 16.85 -3.15 -3.53
CA ALA A 187 17.64 -2.34 -4.45
C ALA A 187 16.89 -1.11 -4.98
N ALA A 188 15.56 -1.13 -4.99
CA ALA A 188 14.74 -0.02 -5.48
C ALA A 188 15.05 1.31 -4.76
N GLY A 189 15.36 1.29 -3.46
CA GLY A 189 15.73 2.51 -2.73
C GLY A 189 17.09 3.11 -3.12
N GLY A 190 17.88 2.36 -3.88
CA GLY A 190 19.14 2.82 -4.47
C GLY A 190 18.96 3.69 -5.71
N VAL A 191 17.79 3.66 -6.35
CA VAL A 191 17.52 4.42 -7.58
C VAL A 191 17.01 5.81 -7.21
N GLN A 192 17.88 6.81 -7.33
CA GLN A 192 17.59 8.17 -6.92
C GLN A 192 16.77 8.94 -7.98
N PRO A 193 16.07 10.02 -7.60
CA PRO A 193 15.52 10.97 -8.57
C PRO A 193 16.60 11.56 -9.50
N GLY A 194 16.19 12.03 -10.67
CA GLY A 194 17.08 12.67 -11.65
C GLY A 194 17.76 11.72 -12.64
N ASN A 195 17.48 10.42 -12.55
CA ASN A 195 17.74 9.48 -13.65
C ASN A 195 16.74 9.74 -14.80
N VAL A 196 17.16 9.44 -16.04
CA VAL A 196 16.34 9.60 -17.24
C VAL A 196 16.02 8.24 -17.81
N PHE A 197 14.73 7.92 -17.92
CA PHE A 197 14.22 6.69 -18.52
C PHE A 197 13.49 7.01 -19.83
N PRO A 198 13.38 6.06 -20.77
CA PRO A 198 12.56 6.27 -21.97
C PRO A 198 11.10 6.57 -21.61
N ALA A 199 10.44 7.37 -22.45
CA ALA A 199 8.99 7.53 -22.37
C ALA A 199 8.30 6.16 -22.42
N ASP A 200 7.21 5.99 -21.66
CA ASP A 200 6.41 4.76 -21.53
C ASP A 200 7.14 3.53 -20.97
N SER A 201 8.38 3.70 -20.51
CA SER A 201 9.09 2.64 -19.81
C SER A 201 8.67 2.53 -18.35
N ARG A 202 9.17 1.49 -17.68
CA ARG A 202 9.03 1.31 -16.23
C ARG A 202 10.30 0.73 -15.62
N VAL A 203 10.40 0.89 -14.31
CA VAL A 203 11.32 0.12 -13.48
C VAL A 203 10.54 -1.01 -12.81
N GLN A 204 10.85 -2.25 -13.19
CA GLN A 204 10.19 -3.42 -12.63
C GLN A 204 10.78 -3.77 -11.26
N ILE A 205 9.92 -3.89 -10.26
CA ILE A 205 10.23 -4.47 -8.95
C ILE A 205 9.81 -5.94 -8.98
N VAL A 206 10.76 -6.84 -8.82
CA VAL A 206 10.47 -8.28 -8.71
C VAL A 206 9.93 -8.64 -7.33
N ASN A 207 9.40 -9.86 -7.19
CA ASN A 207 9.01 -10.38 -5.89
C ASN A 207 10.21 -10.43 -4.94
N GLY A 208 9.97 -10.21 -3.66
CA GLY A 208 11.03 -10.20 -2.65
C GLY A 208 10.58 -9.54 -1.36
N ARG A 209 11.56 -9.12 -0.55
CA ARG A 209 11.32 -8.51 0.75
C ARG A 209 12.02 -7.16 0.91
N VAL A 210 11.37 -6.29 1.68
CA VAL A 210 11.94 -5.12 2.34
C VAL A 210 12.11 -5.50 3.81
N ASP A 211 13.36 -5.65 4.22
CA ASP A 211 13.79 -6.14 5.52
C ASP A 211 14.72 -5.19 6.27
N ALA A 212 14.95 -4.02 5.69
CA ALA A 212 15.48 -2.83 6.32
C ALA A 212 14.71 -1.60 5.79
N ASP A 213 14.80 -0.48 6.49
CA ASP A 213 14.17 0.76 6.05
C ASP A 213 14.67 1.18 4.66
N THR A 214 13.74 1.52 3.77
CA THR A 214 14.05 1.94 2.41
C THR A 214 13.01 2.92 1.88
N THR A 215 13.41 3.76 0.92
CA THR A 215 12.53 4.74 0.29
C THR A 215 12.48 4.51 -1.21
N TRP A 216 11.30 4.25 -1.76
CA TRP A 216 11.08 4.25 -3.21
C TRP A 216 10.66 5.65 -3.65
N ALA A 217 11.60 6.37 -4.26
CA ALA A 217 11.38 7.75 -4.67
C ALA A 217 10.51 7.86 -5.93
N ALA A 218 10.00 9.07 -6.22
CA ALA A 218 9.50 9.41 -7.53
C ALA A 218 10.68 9.55 -8.51
N ILE A 219 10.83 8.59 -9.42
CA ILE A 219 11.98 8.49 -10.33
C ILE A 219 11.69 8.99 -11.76
N GLY A 220 10.56 9.68 -11.96
CA GLY A 220 10.13 10.18 -13.27
C GLY A 220 9.57 9.11 -14.21
N THR A 221 9.46 7.86 -13.75
CA THR A 221 8.84 6.73 -14.45
C THR A 221 8.15 5.83 -13.43
N PRO A 222 7.09 5.07 -13.80
CA PRO A 222 6.40 4.21 -12.84
C PRO A 222 7.25 3.04 -12.35
N TRP A 223 7.06 2.69 -11.08
CA TRP A 223 7.47 1.41 -10.50
C TRP A 223 6.45 0.34 -10.89
N LEU A 224 6.88 -0.72 -11.58
CA LEU A 224 6.00 -1.82 -11.97
C LEU A 224 6.19 -3.01 -11.02
N LEU A 225 5.18 -3.35 -10.23
CA LEU A 225 5.18 -4.50 -9.35
C LEU A 225 4.46 -5.67 -10.04
N THR A 226 5.23 -6.71 -10.39
CA THR A 226 4.68 -7.92 -11.03
C THR A 226 4.55 -9.12 -10.09
N GLY A 227 4.91 -8.94 -8.81
CA GLY A 227 4.87 -9.99 -7.81
C GLY A 227 4.77 -9.43 -6.40
N ARG A 228 4.72 -10.34 -5.43
CA ARG A 228 4.56 -9.99 -4.02
C ARG A 228 5.82 -9.37 -3.43
N VAL A 229 5.64 -8.21 -2.78
CA VAL A 229 6.65 -7.58 -1.93
C VAL A 229 6.23 -7.72 -0.47
N GLN A 230 7.10 -8.28 0.36
CA GLN A 230 6.87 -8.43 1.79
C GLN A 230 7.65 -7.38 2.57
N VAL A 231 6.99 -6.63 3.44
CA VAL A 231 7.63 -5.60 4.26
C VAL A 231 7.62 -6.03 5.72
N HIS A 232 8.76 -6.51 6.19
CA HIS A 232 8.98 -6.87 7.59
C HIS A 232 10.47 -7.03 7.90
N GLY A 233 10.85 -6.60 9.11
CA GLY A 233 12.22 -6.76 9.61
C GLY A 233 12.60 -8.21 9.94
N GLU A 234 13.78 -8.36 10.50
CA GLU A 234 14.20 -9.59 11.19
C GLU A 234 13.54 -9.71 12.57
N ALA A 235 13.80 -10.81 13.27
CA ALA A 235 13.20 -11.07 14.58
C ALA A 235 13.46 -9.91 15.56
N GLY A 236 12.38 -9.31 16.06
CA GLY A 236 12.43 -8.17 16.99
C GLY A 236 12.80 -6.82 16.36
N GLN A 237 12.98 -6.75 15.04
CA GLN A 237 13.27 -5.53 14.30
C GLN A 237 12.11 -5.15 13.39
N ARG A 238 12.04 -3.85 13.07
CA ARG A 238 11.10 -3.30 12.10
C ARG A 238 11.82 -2.97 10.80
N ALA A 239 11.14 -3.20 9.68
CA ALA A 239 11.50 -2.63 8.39
C ALA A 239 10.34 -1.78 7.86
N THR A 240 10.66 -0.62 7.32
CA THR A 240 9.69 0.36 6.81
C THR A 240 9.94 0.65 5.34
N LEU A 241 8.93 0.43 4.52
CA LEU A 241 8.90 0.93 3.14
C LEU A 241 8.29 2.34 3.13
N THR A 242 9.04 3.33 2.68
CA THR A 242 8.55 4.69 2.45
C THR A 242 8.38 4.94 0.95
N LEU A 243 7.22 5.44 0.53
CA LEU A 243 6.97 5.89 -0.83
C LEU A 243 7.13 7.41 -0.88
N GLY A 244 8.02 7.90 -1.76
CA GLY A 244 8.25 9.33 -1.92
C GLY A 244 7.04 10.03 -2.57
N ALA A 245 6.79 11.29 -2.19
CA ALA A 245 5.73 12.10 -2.80
C ALA A 245 5.86 12.15 -4.34
N GLY A 246 4.72 12.03 -5.03
CA GLY A 246 4.67 11.95 -6.50
C GLY A 246 5.09 10.60 -7.09
N ALA A 247 5.39 9.58 -6.27
CA ALA A 247 5.69 8.24 -6.77
C ALA A 247 4.44 7.60 -7.40
N GLU A 248 4.67 6.86 -8.48
CA GLU A 248 3.64 6.07 -9.17
C GLU A 248 4.02 4.59 -9.14
N LEU A 249 3.15 3.76 -8.56
CA LEU A 249 3.28 2.31 -8.54
C LEU A 249 2.16 1.70 -9.38
N ARG A 250 2.54 0.84 -10.31
CA ARG A 250 1.65 0.07 -11.18
C ARG A 250 1.70 -1.39 -10.79
N PHE A 251 0.54 -1.98 -10.50
CA PHE A 251 0.41 -3.37 -10.07
C PHE A 251 -0.10 -4.23 -11.22
N ASP A 252 0.63 -5.31 -11.50
CA ASP A 252 0.32 -6.24 -12.59
C ASP A 252 0.30 -7.69 -12.11
N GLY A 253 -0.52 -8.53 -12.74
CA GLY A 253 -0.66 -9.95 -12.39
C GLY A 253 -0.96 -10.18 -10.90
N ASP A 254 0.04 -10.70 -10.19
CA ASP A 254 0.05 -11.01 -8.74
C ASP A 254 0.75 -9.92 -7.89
N GLY A 255 1.01 -8.74 -8.45
CA GLY A 255 1.59 -7.60 -7.77
C GLY A 255 0.78 -7.19 -6.52
N THR A 256 1.44 -7.17 -5.37
CA THR A 256 0.85 -6.74 -4.09
C THR A 256 1.97 -6.40 -3.09
N ILE A 257 1.65 -5.58 -2.08
CA ILE A 257 2.52 -5.31 -0.93
C ILE A 257 1.84 -5.88 0.31
N GLU A 258 2.55 -6.77 1.02
CA GLU A 258 2.12 -7.38 2.28
C GLU A 258 3.02 -6.86 3.41
N VAL A 259 2.43 -6.13 4.36
CA VAL A 259 3.15 -5.47 5.45
C VAL A 259 2.88 -6.21 6.75
N GLY A 260 3.93 -6.57 7.48
CA GLY A 260 3.77 -7.09 8.85
C GLY A 260 3.24 -8.52 8.95
N TYR A 261 3.39 -9.34 7.90
CA TYR A 261 2.89 -10.72 7.91
C TYR A 261 3.69 -11.63 8.86
N TYR A 262 5.02 -11.54 8.83
CA TYR A 262 5.91 -12.38 9.64
C TYR A 262 6.48 -11.65 10.85
N GLU A 263 7.03 -10.46 10.66
CA GLU A 263 7.62 -9.61 11.71
C GLU A 263 7.18 -8.15 11.55
N GLN A 264 7.66 -7.26 12.40
CA GLN A 264 7.23 -5.86 12.36
C GLN A 264 7.52 -5.21 11.00
N GLY A 265 6.48 -4.67 10.38
CA GLY A 265 6.54 -4.01 9.08
C GLY A 265 5.87 -2.65 9.11
N GLY A 266 6.43 -1.69 8.38
CA GLY A 266 5.86 -0.36 8.20
C GLY A 266 5.67 -0.02 6.72
N LEU A 267 4.59 0.68 6.38
CA LEU A 267 4.41 1.33 5.09
C LEU A 267 4.03 2.79 5.29
N VAL A 268 4.84 3.71 4.76
CA VAL A 268 4.56 5.15 4.82
C VAL A 268 4.40 5.67 3.39
N ALA A 269 3.24 6.23 3.09
CA ALA A 269 2.92 6.85 1.81
C ALA A 269 2.27 8.21 2.06
N GLU A 270 3.10 9.25 2.12
CA GLU A 270 2.68 10.61 2.44
C GLU A 270 3.03 11.52 1.26
N GLY A 271 2.06 11.69 0.37
CA GLY A 271 2.14 12.62 -0.76
C GLY A 271 1.80 14.05 -0.37
N SER A 272 1.48 14.86 -1.36
CA SER A 272 0.90 16.20 -1.16
C SER A 272 -0.17 16.47 -2.21
N THR A 273 -0.98 17.52 -2.04
CA THR A 273 -1.95 17.94 -3.06
C THR A 273 -1.31 18.18 -4.44
N SER A 274 -0.08 18.71 -4.48
CA SER A 274 0.66 18.96 -5.73
C SER A 274 1.42 17.75 -6.27
N ALA A 275 1.68 16.76 -5.42
CA ALA A 275 2.44 15.55 -5.76
C ALA A 275 1.84 14.34 -5.02
N PRO A 276 0.61 13.93 -5.38
CA PRO A 276 0.00 12.76 -4.76
C PRO A 276 0.75 11.49 -5.15
N ILE A 277 0.72 10.49 -4.27
CA ILE A 277 1.22 9.15 -4.58
C ILE A 277 0.11 8.40 -5.31
N VAL A 278 0.43 7.70 -6.40
CA VAL A 278 -0.56 6.95 -7.20
C VAL A 278 -0.26 5.45 -7.13
N LEU A 279 -1.24 4.67 -6.69
CA LEU A 279 -1.21 3.21 -6.64
C LEU A 279 -2.32 2.68 -7.55
N ALA A 280 -1.95 2.13 -8.71
CA ALA A 280 -2.93 1.81 -9.77
C ALA A 280 -2.69 0.45 -10.42
N ALA A 281 -3.74 -0.12 -11.03
CA ALA A 281 -3.58 -1.25 -11.94
C ALA A 281 -2.60 -0.91 -13.08
N HIS A 282 -1.94 -1.93 -13.64
CA HIS A 282 -1.12 -1.79 -14.85
C HIS A 282 -1.89 -2.17 -16.12
N GLU A 283 -2.22 -3.45 -16.32
CA GLU A 283 -2.86 -3.92 -17.56
C GLU A 283 -4.37 -3.72 -17.55
N ARG A 284 -5.04 -4.17 -16.48
CA ARG A 284 -6.50 -4.13 -16.35
C ARG A 284 -6.95 -2.81 -15.70
N GLN A 285 -7.13 -1.76 -16.51
CA GLN A 285 -7.60 -0.43 -16.07
C GLN A 285 -9.13 -0.40 -15.81
N GLU A 286 -9.62 -1.29 -14.95
CA GLU A 286 -11.03 -1.36 -14.54
C GLU A 286 -11.13 -1.75 -13.05
N PRO A 287 -12.26 -1.51 -12.36
CA PRO A 287 -12.44 -1.93 -10.96
C PRO A 287 -12.04 -3.39 -10.75
N GLY A 288 -11.18 -3.65 -9.74
CA GLY A 288 -10.62 -4.98 -9.48
C GLY A 288 -9.45 -5.39 -10.39
N GLY A 289 -8.86 -4.43 -11.11
CA GLY A 289 -7.66 -4.59 -11.94
C GLY A 289 -6.46 -5.16 -11.18
N TRP A 290 -6.27 -4.77 -9.92
CA TRP A 290 -5.25 -5.33 -9.03
C TRP A 290 -5.81 -5.71 -7.66
N ALA A 291 -5.05 -6.51 -6.91
CA ALA A 291 -5.55 -7.14 -5.69
C ALA A 291 -5.74 -6.17 -4.52
N GLY A 292 -4.89 -5.16 -4.40
CA GLY A 292 -4.80 -4.30 -3.21
C GLY A 292 -3.52 -4.51 -2.39
N LEU A 293 -3.41 -3.75 -1.31
CA LEU A 293 -2.39 -3.83 -0.27
C LEU A 293 -2.93 -4.61 0.93
N LYS A 294 -2.04 -5.27 1.67
CA LYS A 294 -2.40 -5.99 2.90
C LYS A 294 -1.54 -5.57 4.06
N ILE A 295 -2.17 -5.07 5.12
CA ILE A 295 -1.53 -4.75 6.39
C ILE A 295 -1.97 -5.80 7.41
N HIS A 296 -1.02 -6.62 7.86
CA HIS A 296 -1.27 -7.75 8.77
C HIS A 296 -1.02 -7.37 10.22
N GLY A 297 -1.25 -8.29 11.16
CA GLY A 297 -1.26 -8.00 12.60
C GLY A 297 0.03 -7.43 13.21
N LYS A 298 1.19 -7.53 12.53
CA LYS A 298 2.44 -6.85 12.94
C LYS A 298 2.77 -5.64 12.07
N GLY A 299 1.81 -5.17 11.28
CA GLY A 299 1.93 -4.13 10.28
C GLY A 299 1.37 -2.80 10.76
N GLU A 300 2.07 -1.73 10.40
CA GLU A 300 1.59 -0.36 10.55
C GLU A 300 1.64 0.35 9.19
N ALA A 301 0.61 1.13 8.87
CA ALA A 301 0.61 1.93 7.65
C ALA A 301 0.08 3.35 7.85
N ARG A 302 0.69 4.31 7.15
CA ARG A 302 0.21 5.69 7.06
C ARG A 302 0.05 6.08 5.60
N PHE A 303 -1.15 6.55 5.26
CA PHE A 303 -1.51 7.04 3.94
C PHE A 303 -2.04 8.47 4.06
N ALA A 304 -1.38 9.40 3.38
CA ALA A 304 -1.82 10.78 3.23
C ALA A 304 -1.62 11.21 1.77
N HIS A 305 -2.62 11.83 1.13
CA HIS A 305 -2.54 12.24 -0.28
C HIS A 305 -2.19 11.10 -1.24
N VAL A 306 -2.83 9.95 -1.05
CA VAL A 306 -2.68 8.76 -1.89
C VAL A 306 -3.91 8.57 -2.76
N ARG A 307 -3.70 8.25 -4.04
CA ARG A 307 -4.73 7.85 -4.99
C ARG A 307 -4.62 6.35 -5.26
N PHE A 308 -5.62 5.62 -4.81
CA PHE A 308 -5.83 4.22 -5.11
C PHE A 308 -6.75 4.13 -6.34
N VAL A 309 -6.33 3.39 -7.37
CA VAL A 309 -7.05 3.38 -8.65
C VAL A 309 -7.20 1.95 -9.19
N ASN A 310 -8.42 1.57 -9.58
CA ASN A 310 -8.73 0.29 -10.25
C ASN A 310 -8.33 -0.98 -9.47
N GLY A 311 -8.39 -0.97 -8.14
CA GLY A 311 -8.06 -2.11 -7.29
C GLY A 311 -9.27 -2.82 -6.70
N GLY A 312 -9.00 -3.67 -5.70
CA GLY A 312 -10.03 -4.41 -4.96
C GLY A 312 -10.52 -5.68 -5.63
N ARG A 313 -9.66 -6.41 -6.37
CA ARG A 313 -10.04 -7.64 -7.13
C ARG A 313 -10.84 -8.66 -6.33
N LYS A 314 -10.63 -8.73 -5.01
CA LYS A 314 -11.34 -9.64 -4.12
C LYS A 314 -12.17 -8.84 -3.12
N ASP A 315 -13.47 -9.08 -3.12
CA ASP A 315 -14.44 -8.36 -2.27
C ASP A 315 -14.16 -8.46 -0.76
N LYS A 316 -13.41 -9.47 -0.31
CA LYS A 316 -13.03 -9.69 1.10
C LYS A 316 -11.62 -9.20 1.46
N GLU A 317 -10.93 -8.59 0.51
CA GLU A 317 -9.61 -7.98 0.72
C GLU A 317 -9.65 -6.48 0.38
N GLY A 318 -10.47 -6.05 -0.59
CA GLY A 318 -10.54 -4.65 -1.02
C GLY A 318 -9.21 -4.14 -1.57
N VAL A 319 -9.12 -2.84 -1.82
CA VAL A 319 -7.85 -2.20 -2.20
C VAL A 319 -6.91 -2.11 -0.99
N LEU A 320 -7.46 -1.92 0.21
CA LEU A 320 -6.70 -1.88 1.45
C LEU A 320 -7.30 -2.88 2.45
N LEU A 321 -6.61 -4.00 2.66
CA LEU A 321 -6.91 -4.96 3.72
C LEU A 321 -6.16 -4.58 5.00
N ILE A 322 -6.89 -4.41 6.10
CA ILE A 322 -6.38 -4.21 7.45
C ILE A 322 -6.77 -5.45 8.26
N ASP A 323 -5.80 -6.26 8.67
CA ASP A 323 -6.06 -7.58 9.24
C ASP A 323 -5.46 -7.76 10.64
N ASP A 324 -6.13 -8.58 11.44
CA ASP A 324 -5.80 -8.94 12.82
C ASP A 324 -5.56 -7.75 13.76
N ALA A 325 -4.31 -7.42 14.08
CA ALA A 325 -3.90 -6.34 14.99
C ALA A 325 -3.17 -5.19 14.27
N ALA A 326 -3.35 -5.07 12.95
CA ALA A 326 -2.78 -4.01 12.13
C ALA A 326 -3.27 -2.63 12.61
N ARG A 327 -2.40 -1.61 12.50
CA ARG A 327 -2.77 -0.22 12.76
C ARG A 327 -2.57 0.66 11.54
N VAL A 328 -3.59 1.41 11.15
CA VAL A 328 -3.57 2.20 9.93
C VAL A 328 -4.13 3.61 10.15
N SER A 329 -3.42 4.60 9.62
CA SER A 329 -3.90 5.97 9.44
C SER A 329 -4.13 6.24 7.95
N LEU A 330 -5.31 6.74 7.60
CA LEU A 330 -5.72 7.04 6.24
C LEU A 330 -6.40 8.40 6.18
N THR A 331 -5.69 9.38 5.65
CA THR A 331 -6.19 10.76 5.56
C THR A 331 -6.01 11.33 4.16
N ASP A 332 -6.81 12.30 3.77
CA ASP A 332 -6.60 13.13 2.57
C ASP A 332 -6.35 12.33 1.28
N SER A 333 -7.01 11.17 1.14
CA SER A 333 -6.73 10.17 0.11
C SER A 333 -7.97 9.83 -0.70
N THR A 334 -7.79 9.23 -1.88
CA THR A 334 -8.88 8.93 -2.82
C THR A 334 -8.85 7.48 -3.26
N PHE A 335 -9.98 6.80 -3.18
CA PHE A 335 -10.28 5.54 -3.86
C PHE A 335 -11.08 5.86 -5.13
N GLN A 336 -10.55 5.47 -6.28
CA GLN A 336 -11.09 5.83 -7.57
C GLN A 336 -11.28 4.60 -8.46
N ASP A 337 -12.52 4.40 -8.93
CA ASP A 337 -12.89 3.33 -9.84
C ASP A 337 -12.43 1.95 -9.31
N ASP A 338 -12.60 1.73 -8.00
CA ASP A 338 -12.22 0.51 -7.28
C ASP A 338 -13.44 -0.40 -7.06
N ALA A 339 -13.25 -1.72 -6.95
CA ALA A 339 -14.37 -2.62 -6.67
C ALA A 339 -14.83 -2.57 -5.19
N VAL A 340 -13.88 -2.55 -4.26
CA VAL A 340 -14.07 -2.39 -2.81
C VAL A 340 -12.90 -1.59 -2.27
N GLY A 341 -13.15 -0.49 -1.56
CA GLY A 341 -12.11 0.39 -1.03
C GLY A 341 -11.32 -0.23 0.12
N VAL A 342 -11.89 -0.23 1.32
CA VAL A 342 -11.22 -0.69 2.55
C VAL A 342 -11.93 -1.89 3.15
N VAL A 343 -11.15 -2.90 3.57
CA VAL A 343 -11.66 -4.04 4.34
C VAL A 343 -10.91 -4.15 5.66
N VAL A 344 -11.64 -4.14 6.78
CA VAL A 344 -11.10 -4.30 8.13
C VAL A 344 -11.54 -5.65 8.71
N ARG A 345 -10.57 -6.49 9.03
CA ARG A 345 -10.77 -7.84 9.57
C ARG A 345 -10.03 -8.02 10.88
N GLY A 346 -10.59 -8.86 11.75
CA GLY A 346 -9.98 -9.17 13.05
C GLY A 346 -10.43 -8.22 14.14
N LYS A 347 -10.36 -8.69 15.38
CA LYS A 347 -10.90 -7.98 16.56
C LYS A 347 -10.01 -6.87 17.09
N LYS A 348 -8.77 -6.80 16.62
CA LYS A 348 -7.73 -5.89 17.13
C LYS A 348 -7.25 -4.90 16.08
N ALA A 349 -7.89 -4.86 14.91
CA ALA A 349 -7.49 -3.99 13.83
C ALA A 349 -7.92 -2.57 14.19
N GLU A 350 -7.00 -1.63 14.06
CA GLU A 350 -7.18 -0.24 14.47
C GLU A 350 -7.07 0.68 13.25
N LEU A 351 -8.14 1.44 13.00
CA LEU A 351 -8.09 2.64 12.18
C LEU A 351 -7.77 3.81 13.13
N GLU A 352 -6.51 4.21 13.18
CA GLU A 352 -6.04 5.31 14.04
C GLU A 352 -6.56 6.67 13.53
N ALA A 353 -6.71 6.81 12.21
CA ALA A 353 -7.39 7.93 11.57
C ALA A 353 -8.03 7.49 10.25
N PHE A 354 -9.23 7.99 9.97
CA PHE A 354 -9.94 7.80 8.72
C PHE A 354 -10.73 9.07 8.43
N ASP A 355 -10.15 10.02 7.71
CA ASP A 355 -10.72 11.36 7.58
C ASP A 355 -10.31 12.05 6.28
N ARG A 356 -11.20 12.86 5.70
CA ARG A 356 -11.02 13.46 4.36
C ARG A 356 -10.67 12.42 3.29
N VAL A 357 -11.29 11.24 3.36
CA VAL A 357 -11.15 10.18 2.35
C VAL A 357 -12.27 10.30 1.32
N THR A 358 -11.91 10.30 0.04
CA THR A 358 -12.87 10.35 -1.07
C THR A 358 -13.06 8.98 -1.71
N PHE A 359 -14.30 8.58 -1.93
CA PHE A 359 -14.67 7.37 -2.69
C PHE A 359 -15.43 7.78 -3.95
N ALA A 360 -14.80 7.64 -5.12
CA ALA A 360 -15.36 8.00 -6.42
C ALA A 360 -15.40 6.77 -7.34
N GLY A 361 -16.59 6.36 -7.78
CA GLY A 361 -16.74 5.14 -8.58
C GLY A 361 -16.43 3.85 -7.82
N THR A 362 -16.53 3.87 -6.48
CA THR A 362 -16.20 2.75 -5.59
C THR A 362 -17.43 2.30 -4.81
N PRO A 363 -18.19 1.28 -5.27
CA PRO A 363 -19.54 0.97 -4.76
C PRO A 363 -19.57 0.46 -3.31
N VAL A 364 -18.46 -0.12 -2.82
CA VAL A 364 -18.29 -0.48 -1.41
C VAL A 364 -17.10 0.29 -0.86
N ALA A 365 -17.37 1.35 -0.10
CA ALA A 365 -16.31 2.21 0.44
C ALA A 365 -15.53 1.47 1.54
N LEU A 366 -16.26 0.85 2.47
CA LEU A 366 -15.67 0.15 3.61
C LEU A 366 -16.49 -1.09 3.97
N ARG A 367 -15.81 -2.17 4.35
CA ARG A 367 -16.41 -3.34 5.01
C ARG A 367 -15.62 -3.68 6.26
N GLY A 368 -16.31 -3.85 7.38
CA GLY A 368 -15.70 -4.33 8.61
C GLY A 368 -16.71 -4.45 9.74
N ALA A 369 -16.25 -4.95 10.89
CA ALA A 369 -17.08 -5.05 12.09
C ALA A 369 -17.65 -3.70 12.52
N ALA A 370 -18.87 -3.67 13.07
CA ALA A 370 -19.56 -2.43 13.42
C ALA A 370 -18.76 -1.47 14.33
N ARG A 371 -17.85 -1.98 15.16
CA ARG A 371 -16.94 -1.14 15.98
C ARG A 371 -16.07 -0.18 15.16
N VAL A 372 -15.78 -0.52 13.90
CA VAL A 372 -14.94 0.27 13.00
C VAL A 372 -15.57 1.62 12.67
N LEU A 373 -16.90 1.74 12.71
CA LEU A 373 -17.61 2.98 12.40
C LEU A 373 -17.27 4.11 13.35
N GLY A 374 -16.87 3.80 14.59
CA GLY A 374 -16.43 4.81 15.57
C GLY A 374 -15.12 5.51 15.21
N ALA A 375 -14.33 4.93 14.30
CA ALA A 375 -13.07 5.51 13.83
C ALA A 375 -13.24 6.47 12.63
N LEU A 376 -14.42 6.50 12.02
CA LEU A 376 -14.66 7.32 10.83
C LEU A 376 -14.83 8.81 11.23
N GLY A 377 -14.05 9.67 10.57
CA GLY A 377 -14.21 11.12 10.60
C GLY A 377 -15.45 11.58 9.83
N GLY A 378 -15.89 12.81 10.08
CA GLY A 378 -17.07 13.39 9.43
C GLY A 378 -16.81 13.98 8.04
N ASP A 379 -15.54 14.23 7.68
CA ASP A 379 -15.19 14.95 6.45
C ASP A 379 -14.92 14.02 5.25
N ASN A 380 -15.35 12.75 5.32
CA ASN A 380 -15.25 11.82 4.20
C ASN A 380 -16.23 12.19 3.08
N HIS A 381 -15.81 11.97 1.84
CA HIS A 381 -16.60 12.29 0.65
C HIS A 381 -16.96 11.03 -0.12
N TYR A 382 -18.23 10.91 -0.50
CA TYR A 382 -18.78 9.72 -1.13
C TYR A 382 -19.55 10.11 -2.39
N GLU A 383 -19.09 9.64 -3.54
CA GLU A 383 -19.76 9.86 -4.82
C GLU A 383 -20.55 8.60 -5.22
N GLY A 384 -21.82 8.77 -5.58
CA GLY A 384 -22.66 7.68 -6.09
C GLY A 384 -23.28 6.76 -5.03
N GLU A 385 -23.40 7.23 -3.78
CA GLU A 385 -24.04 6.49 -2.67
C GLU A 385 -23.42 5.10 -2.38
N PRO A 386 -22.09 5.01 -2.19
CA PRO A 386 -21.45 3.74 -1.87
C PRO A 386 -21.90 3.20 -0.51
N VAL A 387 -21.72 1.90 -0.33
CA VAL A 387 -22.10 1.20 0.90
C VAL A 387 -20.93 1.14 1.87
N ILE A 388 -21.21 1.39 3.14
CA ILE A 388 -20.37 1.06 4.29
C ILE A 388 -21.01 -0.16 4.97
N VAL A 389 -20.37 -1.32 4.88
CA VAL A 389 -20.86 -2.56 5.47
C VAL A 389 -20.32 -2.71 6.89
N ALA A 390 -21.22 -2.61 7.87
CA ALA A 390 -20.99 -2.83 9.28
C ALA A 390 -21.40 -4.28 9.64
N GLU A 391 -20.42 -5.18 9.71
CA GLU A 391 -20.63 -6.58 10.07
C GLU A 391 -20.98 -6.74 11.56
N SER A 392 -21.72 -7.81 11.87
CA SER A 392 -22.13 -8.20 13.22
C SER A 392 -20.98 -8.12 14.23
N ASP A 393 -21.19 -7.39 15.32
CA ASP A 393 -20.15 -7.19 16.33
C ASP A 393 -20.66 -6.72 17.69
N LYS A 394 -19.77 -6.76 18.69
CA LYS A 394 -19.94 -6.18 20.01
C LYS A 394 -19.22 -4.84 20.11
N ILE A 395 -19.95 -3.78 20.46
CA ILE A 395 -19.43 -2.50 20.96
C ILE A 395 -19.30 -2.62 22.48
N ASP A 396 -18.08 -2.68 22.99
CA ASP A 396 -17.76 -2.85 24.42
C ASP A 396 -16.93 -1.71 25.02
N ALA A 397 -16.76 -0.63 24.26
CA ALA A 397 -16.22 0.65 24.69
C ALA A 397 -17.06 1.80 24.12
N ASP A 398 -16.88 3.00 24.66
CA ASP A 398 -17.58 4.19 24.16
C ASP A 398 -17.23 4.45 22.69
N SER A 399 -18.25 4.75 21.89
CA SER A 399 -18.12 4.94 20.45
C SER A 399 -19.09 6.00 19.96
N THR A 400 -18.65 6.82 19.01
CA THR A 400 -19.49 7.81 18.34
C THR A 400 -19.43 7.58 16.84
N TRP A 401 -20.59 7.30 16.25
CA TRP A 401 -20.76 7.16 14.81
C TRP A 401 -21.11 8.54 14.26
N ARG A 402 -20.18 9.11 13.49
CA ARG A 402 -20.31 10.42 12.85
C ARG A 402 -20.89 10.34 11.46
N THR A 403 -21.79 11.23 11.11
CA THR A 403 -22.57 11.12 9.87
C THR A 403 -21.68 11.04 8.63
N GLN A 404 -21.93 10.02 7.80
CA GLN A 404 -21.19 9.77 6.56
C GLN A 404 -22.04 10.22 5.37
N VAL A 405 -22.07 11.53 5.13
CA VAL A 405 -22.97 12.15 4.14
C VAL A 405 -22.70 11.60 2.74
N GLY A 406 -23.74 11.06 2.11
CA GLY A 406 -23.64 10.46 0.78
C GLY A 406 -23.19 9.00 0.77
N ALA A 407 -23.05 8.34 1.92
CA ALA A 407 -22.89 6.88 2.01
C ALA A 407 -24.12 6.21 2.64
N LYS A 408 -24.37 4.95 2.29
CA LYS A 408 -25.37 4.10 2.96
C LYS A 408 -24.69 3.18 3.94
N VAL A 409 -25.07 3.23 5.21
CA VAL A 409 -24.58 2.27 6.20
C VAL A 409 -25.47 1.03 6.17
N GLN A 410 -24.88 -0.12 5.89
CA GLN A 410 -25.55 -1.41 5.94
C GLN A 410 -25.10 -2.17 7.19
N LEU A 411 -26.02 -2.46 8.10
CA LEU A 411 -25.77 -3.35 9.23
C LEU A 411 -26.04 -4.80 8.82
N ASP A 412 -24.98 -5.61 8.77
CA ASP A 412 -24.98 -7.01 8.35
C ASP A 412 -25.04 -7.93 9.59
N GLY A 413 -26.29 -8.21 10.00
CA GLY A 413 -26.65 -9.02 11.16
C GLY A 413 -26.83 -8.23 12.47
N ARG A 414 -26.35 -8.78 13.59
CA ARG A 414 -26.64 -8.29 14.94
C ARG A 414 -25.59 -7.29 15.43
N LEU A 415 -26.05 -6.12 15.86
CA LEU A 415 -25.25 -5.16 16.63
C LEU A 415 -25.50 -5.35 18.12
N GLN A 416 -24.44 -5.59 18.89
CA GLN A 416 -24.53 -5.72 20.34
C GLN A 416 -23.76 -4.60 21.04
N ILE A 417 -24.42 -3.81 21.88
CA ILE A 417 -23.79 -2.78 22.71
C ILE A 417 -23.80 -3.27 24.16
N SER A 418 -22.60 -3.52 24.71
CA SER A 418 -22.43 -4.15 26.02
C SER A 418 -21.06 -3.80 26.61
N GLY A 419 -21.02 -2.87 27.56
CA GLY A 419 -19.80 -2.44 28.25
C GLY A 419 -19.42 -0.98 27.99
N GLY A 420 -20.05 -0.34 27.01
CA GLY A 420 -19.85 1.06 26.68
C GLY A 420 -21.12 1.75 26.18
N ARG A 421 -20.97 3.00 25.76
CA ARG A 421 -22.02 3.84 25.19
C ARG A 421 -21.82 4.04 23.69
N LEU A 422 -22.83 3.75 22.89
CA LEU A 422 -22.87 4.12 21.48
C LEU A 422 -23.68 5.40 21.29
N VAL A 423 -23.07 6.42 20.67
CA VAL A 423 -23.75 7.63 20.20
C VAL A 423 -23.82 7.59 18.68
N ILE A 424 -24.99 7.83 18.10
CA ILE A 424 -25.17 8.02 16.66
C ILE A 424 -25.65 9.45 16.42
N GLU A 425 -24.93 10.19 15.57
CA GLU A 425 -25.25 11.57 15.21
C GLU A 425 -26.45 11.67 14.25
N ALA A 426 -26.99 12.89 14.11
CA ALA A 426 -28.15 13.17 13.27
C ALA A 426 -27.91 12.88 11.77
N GLY A 427 -28.95 12.48 11.03
CA GLY A 427 -28.87 12.25 9.59
C GLY A 427 -28.31 10.89 9.16
N TYR A 428 -28.13 9.96 10.09
CA TYR A 428 -27.76 8.58 9.76
C TYR A 428 -28.91 7.81 9.13
N VAL A 429 -28.63 7.13 8.01
CA VAL A 429 -29.52 6.09 7.46
C VAL A 429 -28.82 4.74 7.55
N VAL A 430 -29.40 3.84 8.34
CA VAL A 430 -28.91 2.49 8.61
C VAL A 430 -29.85 1.47 7.98
N ALA A 431 -29.39 0.81 6.91
CA ALA A 431 -30.06 -0.32 6.30
C ALA A 431 -29.74 -1.61 7.06
N VAL A 432 -30.72 -2.23 7.68
CA VAL A 432 -30.55 -3.44 8.51
C VAL A 432 -30.86 -4.68 7.68
N GLU A 433 -29.94 -5.64 7.66
CA GLU A 433 -30.12 -6.95 7.03
C GLU A 433 -31.31 -7.72 7.64
N ASP A 434 -31.91 -8.60 6.84
CA ASP A 434 -32.99 -9.47 7.28
C ASP A 434 -32.57 -10.30 8.51
N GLY A 435 -33.41 -10.26 9.56
CA GLY A 435 -33.14 -10.90 10.84
C GLY A 435 -32.10 -10.19 11.71
N GLY A 436 -31.51 -9.08 11.24
CA GLY A 436 -30.66 -8.21 12.03
C GLY A 436 -31.41 -7.61 13.23
N GLU A 437 -30.68 -7.24 14.28
CA GLU A 437 -31.25 -6.69 15.53
C GLU A 437 -30.19 -5.83 16.23
N VAL A 438 -30.61 -4.74 16.87
CA VAL A 438 -29.73 -3.93 17.72
C VAL A 438 -30.05 -4.23 19.18
N GLN A 439 -29.06 -4.74 19.92
CA GLN A 439 -29.20 -5.16 21.30
C GLN A 439 -28.36 -4.28 22.22
N VAL A 440 -28.96 -3.76 23.29
CA VAL A 440 -28.30 -2.91 24.28
C VAL A 440 -28.38 -3.56 25.66
N GLY A 441 -27.26 -3.65 26.37
CA GLY A 441 -27.28 -4.01 27.79
C GLY A 441 -27.60 -5.48 28.09
N TYR A 442 -27.33 -6.39 27.15
CA TYR A 442 -27.60 -7.82 27.36
C TYR A 442 -26.65 -8.47 28.37
N TYR A 443 -25.33 -8.22 28.25
CA TYR A 443 -24.32 -8.82 29.14
C TYR A 443 -23.78 -7.83 30.18
N ASP A 444 -23.48 -6.60 29.79
CA ASP A 444 -22.86 -5.57 30.62
C ASP A 444 -23.68 -4.28 30.60
N VAL A 445 -23.39 -3.35 31.52
CA VAL A 445 -24.02 -2.03 31.47
C VAL A 445 -23.63 -1.34 30.16
N ALA A 446 -24.62 -0.82 29.44
CA ALA A 446 -24.43 -0.19 28.14
C ALA A 446 -25.49 0.87 27.87
N GLY A 447 -25.16 1.84 27.03
CA GLY A 447 -26.06 2.91 26.61
C GLY A 447 -26.11 3.07 25.10
N LEU A 448 -27.25 3.47 24.56
CA LEU A 448 -27.45 3.87 23.18
C LEU A 448 -28.12 5.26 23.17
N GLU A 449 -27.45 6.22 22.54
CA GLU A 449 -27.96 7.57 22.33
C GLU A 449 -28.09 7.83 20.83
N LEU A 450 -29.33 7.89 20.35
CA LEU A 450 -29.66 8.30 18.99
C LEU A 450 -30.10 9.76 19.04
N ARG A 451 -29.27 10.65 18.51
CA ARG A 451 -29.44 12.12 18.62
C ARG A 451 -29.79 12.72 17.27
N GLY A 452 -30.96 12.37 16.74
CA GLY A 452 -31.49 12.95 15.50
C GLY A 452 -32.07 14.35 15.69
N THR A 453 -32.33 15.04 14.59
CA THR A 453 -33.11 16.29 14.57
C THR A 453 -34.35 16.13 13.69
N ALA A 454 -35.28 17.09 13.72
CA ALA A 454 -36.45 17.04 12.86
C ALA A 454 -36.07 17.16 11.37
N GLU A 455 -35.01 17.90 11.07
CA GLU A 455 -34.47 18.08 9.73
C GLU A 455 -33.61 16.88 9.28
N GLU A 456 -32.89 16.26 10.21
CA GLU A 456 -31.97 15.16 9.97
C GLU A 456 -32.25 14.02 10.97
N PRO A 457 -33.35 13.27 10.79
CA PRO A 457 -33.67 12.15 11.66
C PRO A 457 -32.63 11.03 11.52
N ILE A 458 -32.59 10.14 12.52
CA ILE A 458 -31.85 8.89 12.42
C ILE A 458 -32.82 7.80 11.95
N GLU A 459 -32.53 7.18 10.82
CA GLU A 459 -33.38 6.17 10.20
C GLU A 459 -32.77 4.78 10.30
N PHE A 460 -33.54 3.81 10.80
CA PHE A 460 -33.25 2.38 10.69
C PHE A 460 -34.30 1.73 9.78
N VAL A 461 -33.86 1.19 8.66
CA VAL A 461 -34.75 0.69 7.60
C VAL A 461 -34.37 -0.74 7.25
N GLY A 462 -35.34 -1.64 7.11
CA GLY A 462 -35.06 -2.98 6.61
C GLY A 462 -34.61 -2.95 5.15
N GLN A 463 -33.67 -3.82 4.76
CA GLN A 463 -33.18 -3.87 3.37
C GLN A 463 -34.29 -4.14 2.34
N ARG A 464 -35.34 -4.86 2.75
CA ARG A 464 -36.56 -5.06 1.96
C ARG A 464 -37.67 -4.21 2.55
N ASP A 465 -38.44 -3.55 1.68
CA ASP A 465 -39.62 -2.79 2.09
C ASP A 465 -40.82 -3.70 2.36
N GLU A 466 -40.64 -4.63 3.29
CA GLU A 466 -41.64 -5.57 3.77
C GLU A 466 -41.73 -5.46 5.28
N PRO A 467 -42.94 -5.37 5.88
CA PRO A 467 -43.06 -5.36 7.32
C PRO A 467 -42.57 -6.69 7.88
N GLY A 468 -41.62 -6.64 8.82
CA GLY A 468 -41.17 -7.86 9.48
C GLY A 468 -39.72 -8.25 9.23
N THR A 469 -38.94 -7.46 8.50
CA THR A 469 -37.63 -7.88 7.97
C THR A 469 -36.55 -7.94 9.03
N TRP A 470 -36.58 -7.10 10.06
CA TRP A 470 -35.55 -7.08 11.11
C TRP A 470 -36.14 -6.94 12.53
N GLY A 471 -35.35 -7.24 13.56
CA GLY A 471 -35.79 -7.46 14.94
C GLY A 471 -36.09 -6.21 15.77
N GLY A 472 -35.73 -5.02 15.30
CA GLY A 472 -35.91 -3.76 16.03
C GLY A 472 -34.76 -3.42 16.99
N LEU A 473 -35.00 -2.42 17.84
CA LEU A 473 -34.09 -2.01 18.91
C LEU A 473 -34.51 -2.68 20.23
N VAL A 474 -33.59 -3.39 20.88
CA VAL A 474 -33.87 -4.15 22.10
C VAL A 474 -32.97 -3.69 23.24
N PHE A 475 -33.59 -3.19 24.30
CA PHE A 475 -32.94 -2.76 25.53
C PHE A 475 -33.16 -3.81 26.62
N TYR A 476 -32.09 -4.46 27.07
CA TYR A 476 -32.13 -5.47 28.12
C TYR A 476 -31.84 -4.87 29.50
N ALA A 477 -31.98 -5.67 30.56
CA ALA A 477 -31.96 -5.21 31.95
C ALA A 477 -30.77 -4.34 32.38
N LYS A 478 -29.62 -4.41 31.68
CA LYS A 478 -28.44 -3.56 31.97
C LYS A 478 -28.31 -2.35 31.04
N ALA A 479 -29.28 -2.08 30.20
CA ALA A 479 -29.30 -0.90 29.35
C ALA A 479 -29.63 0.34 30.19
N LYS A 480 -28.71 1.31 30.24
CA LYS A 480 -28.78 2.49 31.12
C LYS A 480 -28.47 3.76 30.36
N GLY A 481 -29.15 4.86 30.70
CA GLY A 481 -28.94 6.17 30.09
C GLY A 481 -29.17 6.20 28.57
N ASN A 482 -30.20 5.51 28.09
CA ASN A 482 -30.51 5.44 26.66
C ASN A 482 -31.44 6.59 26.24
N VAL A 483 -31.20 7.16 25.06
CA VAL A 483 -31.96 8.29 24.51
C VAL A 483 -32.30 8.00 23.05
N LEU A 484 -33.56 8.19 22.69
CA LEU A 484 -34.04 8.17 21.30
C LEU A 484 -34.71 9.51 21.01
N ASP A 485 -34.06 10.34 20.20
CA ASP A 485 -34.59 11.62 19.74
C ASP A 485 -34.56 11.71 18.22
N ASN A 486 -35.69 12.09 17.62
CA ASN A 486 -35.99 12.08 16.18
C ASN A 486 -35.52 10.79 15.46
N VAL A 487 -36.02 9.65 15.91
CA VAL A 487 -35.71 8.32 15.36
C VAL A 487 -36.87 7.80 14.51
N VAL A 488 -36.56 7.33 13.31
CA VAL A 488 -37.51 6.67 12.41
C VAL A 488 -37.09 5.21 12.22
N LEU A 489 -38.01 4.30 12.53
CA LEU A 489 -37.87 2.88 12.26
C LEU A 489 -38.78 2.50 11.10
N ARG A 490 -38.32 1.60 10.23
CA ARG A 490 -39.13 1.05 9.15
C ARG A 490 -38.96 -0.46 9.04
N ASN A 491 -40.03 -1.18 8.71
CA ASN A 491 -40.00 -2.61 8.38
C ASN A 491 -39.73 -3.56 9.57
N VAL A 492 -39.93 -3.10 10.82
CA VAL A 492 -39.60 -3.90 12.02
C VAL A 492 -40.57 -5.06 12.23
N GLY A 493 -40.03 -6.22 12.62
CA GLY A 493 -40.73 -7.49 12.80
C GLY A 493 -40.69 -8.18 14.16
N GLY A 494 -39.87 -7.68 15.09
CA GLY A 494 -39.63 -8.32 16.39
C GLY A 494 -40.84 -8.39 17.32
N GLN A 495 -40.70 -7.96 18.56
CA GLN A 495 -41.85 -7.83 19.48
C GLN A 495 -42.42 -6.40 19.50
N ALA A 496 -41.60 -5.43 19.10
CA ALA A 496 -41.91 -4.02 18.91
C ALA A 496 -40.81 -3.38 18.05
N GLY A 497 -41.06 -2.18 17.51
CA GLY A 497 -40.03 -1.30 16.96
C GLY A 497 -38.88 -1.10 17.95
N VAL A 498 -39.26 -0.75 19.19
CA VAL A 498 -38.40 -0.64 20.35
C VAL A 498 -38.96 -1.48 21.49
N ARG A 499 -38.16 -2.42 22.00
CA ARG A 499 -38.49 -3.28 23.15
C ARG A 499 -37.60 -2.95 24.35
N VAL A 500 -38.22 -2.75 25.51
CA VAL A 500 -37.54 -2.49 26.79
C VAL A 500 -37.85 -3.59 27.82
N ASP A 501 -36.84 -4.42 28.10
CA ASP A 501 -36.92 -5.59 28.96
C ASP A 501 -36.20 -5.39 30.30
N GLY A 502 -36.75 -5.97 31.37
CA GLY A 502 -36.13 -5.93 32.69
C GLY A 502 -35.97 -4.51 33.22
N GLU A 503 -34.86 -4.21 33.88
CA GLU A 503 -34.59 -2.92 34.54
C GLU A 503 -33.98 -1.86 33.60
N ALA A 504 -34.18 -2.01 32.29
CA ALA A 504 -33.69 -1.07 31.30
C ALA A 504 -34.28 0.34 31.47
N GLU A 505 -33.48 1.36 31.17
CA GLU A 505 -33.88 2.77 31.22
C GLU A 505 -33.89 3.34 29.80
N LEU A 506 -34.98 4.01 29.39
CA LEU A 506 -35.10 4.60 28.06
C LEU A 506 -35.86 5.93 28.11
N GLN A 507 -35.24 6.99 27.58
CA GLN A 507 -35.91 8.24 27.27
C GLN A 507 -36.23 8.30 25.76
N VAL A 508 -37.48 8.61 25.42
CA VAL A 508 -37.94 8.75 24.04
C VAL A 508 -38.59 10.12 23.85
N ASP A 509 -37.95 10.98 23.06
CA ASP A 509 -38.51 12.29 22.74
C ASP A 509 -39.36 12.19 21.47
N THR A 510 -38.75 11.82 20.34
CA THR A 510 -39.49 11.59 19.08
C THR A 510 -39.09 10.25 18.45
N LEU A 511 -40.07 9.35 18.31
CA LEU A 511 -39.91 8.01 17.73
C LEU A 511 -41.10 7.66 16.85
N ARG A 512 -40.84 7.23 15.61
CA ARG A 512 -41.87 6.76 14.68
C ARG A 512 -41.51 5.41 14.11
N CYS A 513 -42.46 4.47 14.05
CA CYS A 513 -42.33 3.24 13.23
C CYS A 513 -43.26 3.33 12.02
N ALA A 514 -42.74 3.04 10.83
CA ALA A 514 -43.49 2.97 9.58
C ALA A 514 -43.41 1.57 8.97
N ASN A 515 -44.52 1.04 8.46
CA ASN A 515 -44.56 -0.30 7.85
C ASN A 515 -43.97 -1.39 8.77
N CYS A 516 -44.24 -1.31 10.08
CA CYS A 516 -43.79 -2.29 11.06
C CYS A 516 -44.90 -3.32 11.32
N SER A 517 -44.57 -4.59 11.54
CA SER A 517 -45.58 -5.62 11.87
C SER A 517 -45.91 -5.67 13.38
N THR A 518 -45.26 -4.82 14.18
CA THR A 518 -45.37 -4.77 15.65
C THR A 518 -45.57 -3.34 16.14
N PRO A 519 -46.02 -3.13 17.40
CA PRO A 519 -46.15 -1.80 17.98
C PRO A 519 -44.82 -1.02 17.96
N THR A 520 -44.87 0.31 17.93
CA THR A 520 -43.64 1.14 17.87
C THR A 520 -42.80 1.00 19.14
N LEU A 521 -43.42 1.05 20.33
CA LEU A 521 -42.72 0.92 21.61
C LEU A 521 -43.47 -0.01 22.58
N LYS A 522 -42.72 -0.92 23.21
CA LYS A 522 -43.21 -1.87 24.23
C LYS A 522 -42.21 -2.00 25.37
N TRP A 523 -42.69 -2.12 26.61
CA TRP A 523 -41.82 -2.30 27.78
C TRP A 523 -42.44 -3.21 28.85
N THR A 524 -41.59 -3.73 29.74
CA THR A 524 -42.01 -4.52 30.91
C THR A 524 -42.17 -3.66 32.16
N CYS A 525 -42.92 -4.14 33.17
CA CYS A 525 -43.15 -3.40 34.43
C CYS A 525 -41.89 -3.06 35.25
N LYS A 526 -40.75 -3.67 34.93
CA LYS A 526 -39.47 -3.37 35.58
C LYS A 526 -38.70 -2.24 34.88
N GLY A 527 -39.08 -1.92 33.64
CA GLY A 527 -38.40 -0.92 32.83
C GLY A 527 -38.80 0.49 33.23
N THR A 528 -37.85 1.42 33.13
CA THR A 528 -38.11 2.85 33.33
C THR A 528 -38.15 3.51 31.95
N VAL A 529 -39.35 3.88 31.49
CA VAL A 529 -39.55 4.49 30.17
C VAL A 529 -40.20 5.84 30.32
N GLU A 530 -39.51 6.89 29.88
CA GLU A 530 -40.05 8.24 29.73
C GLU A 530 -40.28 8.50 28.24
N HIS A 531 -41.48 8.94 27.85
CA HIS A 531 -41.80 9.17 26.44
C HIS A 531 -42.71 10.39 26.22
N THR A 532 -42.49 11.14 25.13
CA THR A 532 -43.33 12.31 24.78
C THR A 532 -43.93 12.26 23.36
N GLY A 533 -43.22 11.75 22.35
CA GLY A 533 -43.68 11.70 20.95
C GLY A 533 -43.45 10.34 20.28
N VAL A 534 -44.34 9.38 20.52
CA VAL A 534 -44.28 8.05 19.90
C VAL A 534 -45.42 7.86 18.91
N GLU A 535 -45.09 7.51 17.66
CA GLU A 535 -46.05 7.42 16.56
C GLU A 535 -45.97 6.09 15.81
N ALA A 536 -47.14 5.60 15.40
CA ALA A 536 -47.27 4.48 14.46
C ALA A 536 -47.79 4.99 13.12
N ALA A 537 -47.12 4.60 12.03
CA ALA A 537 -47.46 5.01 10.68
C ALA A 537 -47.49 3.83 9.70
N GLU A 538 -48.12 4.04 8.55
CA GLU A 538 -48.06 3.12 7.40
C GLU A 538 -48.39 1.66 7.75
N GLY A 539 -49.52 1.44 8.41
CA GLY A 539 -49.97 0.09 8.77
C GLY A 539 -49.35 -0.49 10.04
N THR A 540 -48.48 0.27 10.73
CA THR A 540 -47.95 -0.11 12.04
C THR A 540 -49.10 -0.27 13.06
N PRO A 541 -49.22 -1.41 13.78
CA PRO A 541 -50.40 -1.74 14.59
C PRO A 541 -50.76 -0.75 15.69
N ALA A 542 -49.77 -0.21 16.40
CA ALA A 542 -49.98 0.71 17.53
C ALA A 542 -48.73 1.54 17.81
N ALA A 543 -48.91 2.75 18.36
CA ALA A 543 -47.78 3.57 18.81
C ALA A 543 -47.14 2.97 20.07
N LEU A 544 -47.95 2.52 21.04
CA LEU A 544 -47.48 2.07 22.35
C LEU A 544 -48.22 0.81 22.76
N GLU A 545 -47.53 -0.14 23.39
CA GLU A 545 -48.10 -1.25 24.16
C GLU A 545 -47.53 -1.22 25.59
N ALA A 546 -48.18 -0.46 26.46
CA ALA A 546 -47.77 -0.31 27.86
C ALA A 546 -48.07 -1.57 28.70
N PRO A 547 -47.24 -1.92 29.68
CA PRO A 547 -47.46 -3.08 30.54
C PRO A 547 -48.56 -2.80 31.59
N GLU A 548 -49.34 -3.84 31.92
CA GLU A 548 -50.27 -3.81 33.05
C GLU A 548 -49.56 -4.24 34.33
N CYS A 549 -49.19 -3.28 35.18
CA CYS A 549 -48.49 -3.53 36.44
C CYS A 549 -49.48 -3.59 37.60
N LYS A 550 -49.44 -4.68 38.37
CA LYS A 550 -50.28 -4.90 39.55
C LYS A 550 -49.60 -4.50 40.84
#